data_AF-S7VCQ0-F1
#
_entry.id   AF-S7VCQ0-F1
#
_cell.length_a   1.000
_cell.length_b   1.000
_cell.length_c   1.000
_cell.angle_alpha   90.00
_cell.angle_beta   90.00
_cell.angle_gamma   90.00
#
_symmetry.space_group_name_H-M   'P 1'
#
loop_
_entity.id
_entity.type
_entity.pdbx_description
1 polymer ?
#
loop_
_entity_poly.entity_id
_entity_poly.type
_entity_poly.pdbx_seq_one_letter_code
_entity_poly.pdbx_strand_id
1 'polypeptide(L)'
;MSKNTKQTSATIAQLASEVLRSGRASKIQKEFAASALAQADTDKQTGAEMEEKAARALTSGKYNETTKALAGSILSQSRKED
;
A
#
# COMPACT_ATOMS: atom_id res chain seq x y z
N MET A 1 -11.45 0.73 -23.57
CA MET A 1 -10.59 0.95 -22.39
C MET A 1 -10.83 -0.18 -21.40
N SER A 2 -10.08 -1.28 -21.52
CA SER A 2 -10.13 -2.38 -20.57
C SER A 2 -9.53 -1.90 -19.26
N LYS A 3 -10.36 -1.65 -18.25
CA LYS A 3 -9.91 -1.21 -16.92
C LYS A 3 -8.96 -2.27 -16.39
N ASN A 4 -7.73 -1.85 -16.11
CA ASN A 4 -6.69 -2.70 -15.55
C ASN A 4 -7.14 -3.14 -14.15
N THR A 5 -7.71 -4.34 -14.01
CA THR A 5 -8.21 -4.86 -12.72
C THR A 5 -7.10 -5.39 -11.81
N LYS A 6 -5.83 -5.27 -12.24
CA LYS A 6 -4.64 -5.56 -11.42
C LYS A 6 -4.07 -4.30 -10.75
N GLN A 7 -4.76 -3.18 -10.83
CA GLN A 7 -4.53 -1.99 -10.01
C GLN A 7 -4.90 -2.33 -8.56
N THR A 8 -4.14 -1.87 -7.56
CA THR A 8 -4.44 -1.98 -6.11
C THR A 8 -5.95 -2.11 -5.90
N SER A 9 -6.41 -3.33 -5.53
CA SER A 9 -7.84 -3.68 -5.60
C SER A 9 -8.66 -2.57 -4.96
N ALA A 10 -9.80 -2.17 -5.53
CA ALA A 10 -10.54 -0.97 -5.09
C ALA A 10 -10.73 -0.90 -3.56
N THR A 11 -10.86 -2.06 -2.92
CA THR A 11 -10.84 -2.26 -1.47
C THR A 11 -9.60 -1.72 -0.76
N ILE A 12 -8.39 -2.00 -1.26
CA ILE A 12 -7.11 -1.54 -0.68
C ILE A 12 -6.93 -0.03 -0.91
N ALA A 13 -7.31 0.50 -2.08
CA ALA A 13 -7.28 1.94 -2.33
C ALA A 13 -8.26 2.70 -1.41
N GLN A 14 -9.44 2.12 -1.18
CA GLN A 14 -10.42 2.65 -0.23
C GLN A 14 -9.93 2.58 1.22
N LEU A 15 -9.32 1.45 1.60
CA LEU A 15 -8.69 1.27 2.91
C LEU A 15 -7.55 2.26 3.14
N ALA A 16 -6.69 2.47 2.14
CA ALA A 16 -5.64 3.46 2.17
C ALA A 16 -6.20 4.88 2.37
N SER A 17 -7.23 5.23 1.60
CA SER A 17 -7.92 6.53 1.72
C SER A 17 -8.54 6.73 3.11
N GLU A 18 -9.12 5.68 3.69
CA GLU A 18 -9.67 5.72 5.04
C GLU A 18 -8.58 5.88 6.10
N VAL A 19 -7.46 5.18 5.97
CA VAL A 19 -6.29 5.32 6.85
C VAL A 19 -5.71 6.74 6.78
N LEU A 20 -5.62 7.34 5.60
CA LEU A 20 -5.18 8.72 5.44
C LEU A 20 -6.12 9.72 6.11
N ARG A 21 -7.44 9.49 5.98
CA ARG A 21 -8.48 10.32 6.59
C ARG A 21 -8.64 10.08 8.10
N SER A 22 -8.14 8.96 8.61
CA SER A 22 -8.24 8.62 10.02
C SER A 22 -7.27 9.43 10.89
N GLY A 23 -7.80 10.13 11.89
CA GLY A 23 -7.01 10.79 12.93
C GLY A 23 -6.29 9.83 13.88
N ARG A 24 -6.71 8.56 13.91
CA ARG A 24 -6.14 7.49 14.74
C ARG A 24 -5.06 6.68 14.05
N ALA A 25 -4.87 6.88 12.74
CA ALA A 25 -3.82 6.20 12.00
C ALA A 25 -2.44 6.76 12.35
N SER A 26 -1.52 5.85 12.64
CA SER A 26 -0.12 6.19 12.91
C SER A 26 0.58 6.68 11.65
N LYS A 27 1.68 7.44 11.82
CA LYS A 27 2.41 8.06 10.70
C LYS A 27 2.80 7.04 9.63
N ILE A 28 3.29 5.87 10.06
CA ILE A 28 3.67 4.77 9.17
C ILE A 28 2.49 4.20 8.37
N GLN A 29 1.30 4.11 8.98
CA GLN A 29 0.11 3.65 8.26
C GLN A 29 -0.29 4.63 7.18
N LYS A 30 -0.18 5.93 7.45
CA LYS A 30 -0.43 6.98 6.46
C LYS A 30 0.59 6.97 5.34
N GLU A 31 1.86 6.74 5.66
CA GLU A 31 2.93 6.60 4.64
C GLU A 31 2.68 5.38 3.73
N PHE A 32 2.33 4.23 4.29
CA PHE A 32 1.98 3.05 3.47
C PHE A 32 0.69 3.28 2.65
N ALA A 33 -0.34 3.86 3.24
CA ALA A 33 -1.57 4.17 2.53
C ALA A 33 -1.32 5.15 1.37
N ALA A 34 -0.54 6.20 1.59
CA ALA A 34 -0.17 7.16 0.55
C ALA A 34 0.58 6.47 -0.61
N SER A 35 1.54 5.61 -0.31
CA SER A 35 2.31 4.92 -1.35
C SER A 35 1.50 3.87 -2.09
N ALA A 36 0.66 3.10 -1.39
CA ALA A 36 -0.28 2.17 -2.02
C ALA A 36 -1.25 2.90 -2.97
N LEU A 37 -1.73 4.09 -2.58
CA LEU A 37 -2.61 4.91 -3.40
C LEU A 37 -1.88 5.56 -4.58
N ALA A 38 -0.65 6.03 -4.37
CA ALA A 38 0.19 6.59 -5.43
C ALA A 38 0.53 5.54 -6.51
N GLN A 39 0.81 4.30 -6.10
CA GLN A 39 0.98 3.17 -7.02
C GLN A 39 -0.33 2.74 -7.68
N ALA A 40 -1.46 2.90 -6.97
CA ALA A 40 -2.77 2.59 -7.54
C ALA A 40 -3.13 3.54 -8.67
N ASP A 41 -2.84 4.83 -8.54
CA ASP A 41 -3.29 5.85 -9.49
C ASP A 41 -2.27 6.11 -10.61
N THR A 42 -1.01 5.71 -10.43
CA THR A 42 0.08 6.07 -11.34
C THR A 42 1.01 4.89 -11.64
N ASP A 43 1.70 4.92 -12.78
CA ASP A 43 2.81 4.00 -13.07
C ASP A 43 4.08 4.29 -12.26
N LYS A 44 4.00 5.11 -11.19
CA LYS A 44 5.14 5.38 -10.33
C LYS A 44 5.44 4.16 -9.47
N GLN A 45 6.70 3.76 -9.47
CA GLN A 45 7.21 2.69 -8.62
C GLN A 45 7.40 3.20 -7.20
N THR A 46 7.04 2.38 -6.22
CA THR A 46 7.42 2.63 -4.84
C THR A 46 8.92 2.47 -4.70
N GLY A 47 9.58 3.45 -4.09
CA GLY A 47 11.03 3.40 -3.87
C GLY A 47 11.45 2.26 -2.94
N ALA A 48 12.64 1.72 -3.16
CA ALA A 48 13.20 0.58 -2.42
C ALA A 48 13.12 0.72 -0.89
N GLU A 49 13.30 1.94 -0.36
CA GLU A 49 13.16 2.20 1.08
C GLU A 49 11.75 1.91 1.61
N MET A 50 10.71 2.24 0.83
CA MET A 50 9.33 2.03 1.24
C MET A 50 8.91 0.58 1.05
N GLU A 51 9.46 -0.11 0.05
CA GLU A 51 9.35 -1.56 -0.07
C GLU A 51 9.97 -2.28 1.13
N GLU A 52 11.18 -1.90 1.54
CA GLU A 52 11.82 -2.50 2.72
C GLU A 52 10.99 -2.27 4.00
N LYS A 53 10.46 -1.05 4.17
CA LYS A 53 9.56 -0.74 5.30
C LYS A 53 8.28 -1.58 5.23
N ALA A 54 7.69 -1.76 4.05
CA ALA A 54 6.52 -2.60 3.85
C ALA A 54 6.81 -4.07 4.16
N ALA A 55 7.94 -4.61 3.69
CA ALA A 55 8.38 -5.98 3.97
C ALA A 55 8.60 -6.22 5.47
N ARG A 56 9.23 -5.27 6.16
CA ARG A 56 9.38 -5.28 7.63
C ARG A 56 8.02 -5.19 8.33
N ALA A 57 7.09 -4.41 7.81
CA ALA A 57 5.76 -4.28 8.40
C ALA A 57 4.93 -5.57 8.27
N LEU A 58 5.05 -6.26 7.15
CA LEU A 58 4.44 -7.56 6.90
C LEU A 58 4.94 -8.64 7.86
N THR A 59 6.25 -8.69 8.08
CA THR A 59 6.90 -9.66 8.96
C THR A 59 6.79 -9.31 10.44
N SER A 60 6.58 -8.05 10.79
CA SER A 60 6.48 -7.63 12.18
C SER A 60 5.10 -7.88 12.79
N GLY A 61 5.07 -8.50 13.97
CA GLY A 61 3.85 -8.69 14.77
C GLY A 61 3.27 -7.41 15.38
N LYS A 62 4.00 -6.29 15.33
CA LYS A 62 3.55 -5.00 15.88
C LYS A 62 2.46 -4.32 15.04
N TYR A 63 2.30 -4.70 13.79
CA TYR A 63 1.36 -4.07 12.88
C TYR A 63 0.07 -4.89 12.74
N ASN A 64 -1.06 -4.18 12.63
CA ASN A 64 -2.36 -4.79 12.41
C ASN A 64 -2.51 -5.31 10.97
N GLU A 65 -3.54 -6.14 10.75
CA GLU A 65 -3.84 -6.75 9.45
C GLU A 65 -4.03 -5.70 8.35
N THR A 66 -4.68 -4.58 8.65
CA THR A 66 -4.84 -3.45 7.71
C THR A 66 -3.51 -2.94 7.18
N THR A 67 -2.53 -2.74 8.06
CA THR A 67 -1.19 -2.24 7.71
C THR A 67 -0.43 -3.28 6.90
N LYS A 68 -0.55 -4.56 7.27
CA LYS A 68 0.05 -5.67 6.53
C LYS A 68 -0.55 -5.84 5.14
N ALA A 69 -1.86 -5.64 5.00
CA ALA A 69 -2.56 -5.67 3.72
C ALA A 69 -2.10 -4.53 2.80
N LEU A 70 -1.97 -3.31 3.33
CA LEU A 70 -1.41 -2.17 2.58
C LEU A 70 0.03 -2.45 2.15
N ALA A 71 0.87 -2.93 3.06
CA ALA A 71 2.25 -3.29 2.79
C ALA A 71 2.38 -4.41 1.74
N GLY A 72 1.54 -5.44 1.81
CA GLY A 72 1.50 -6.50 0.80
C GLY A 72 1.07 -6.01 -0.56
N SER A 73 0.12 -5.07 -0.61
CA SER A 73 -0.27 -4.45 -1.88
C SER A 73 0.85 -3.62 -2.48
N ILE A 74 1.61 -2.88 -1.67
CA ILE A 74 2.79 -2.11 -2.14
C ILE A 74 3.81 -3.06 -2.77
N LEU A 75 4.21 -4.13 -2.06
CA LEU A 75 5.20 -5.09 -2.55
C LEU A 75 4.73 -5.82 -3.81
N SER A 76 3.45 -6.22 -3.85
CA SER A 76 2.86 -6.90 -5.00
C SER A 76 2.71 -5.99 -6.21
N GLN A 77 2.57 -4.67 -6.03
CA GLN A 77 2.46 -3.69 -7.12
C GLN A 77 3.82 -3.16 -7.57
N SER A 78 4.84 -3.18 -6.70
CA SER A 78 6.21 -2.83 -7.08
C SER A 78 6.85 -3.88 -7.98
N ARG A 79 6.57 -5.16 -7.74
CA ARG A 79 6.81 -6.24 -8.70
C ARG A 79 5.63 -6.31 -9.67
N LYS A 80 5.53 -5.36 -10.59
CA LYS A 80 4.80 -5.62 -11.84
C LYS A 80 5.58 -6.72 -12.55
N GLU A 81 5.07 -7.94 -12.46
CA GLU A 81 5.49 -9.06 -13.31
C GLU A 81 5.24 -8.63 -14.77
N ASP A 82 6.31 -8.60 -15.57
CA ASP A 82 6.25 -8.57 -17.04
C ASP A 82 5.43 -9.75 -17.60
#